data_AF-A0A314Z7M9-F1
#
_entry.id   AF-A0A314Z7M9-F1
#
_cell.length_a   1.000
_cell.length_b   1.000
_cell.length_c   1.000
_cell.angle_alpha   90.00
_cell.angle_beta   90.00
_cell.angle_gamma   90.00
#
_symmetry.space_group_name_H-M   'P 1'
#
loop_
_entity.id
_entity.type
_entity.pdbx_description
1 polymer ?
#
loop_
_entity_poly.entity_id
_entity_poly.type
_entity_poly.pdbx_seq_one_letter_code
_entity_poly.pdbx_strand_id
1 'polypeptide(L)'
;MERRHQPLHRFGGCLYPRRQLRYLVATDTMKNTVYAKAKECVEELSVEDFAIRLAKHFTSLYQQVTAAIVNIVEKPWERVSIDGQPHEHGFKLGSEKHTTEVILKKSGALKVTSGIEGLALLKTTKSGFEGFIRDKYTALPDTRERILATDLTASWTYPYESIYSIPQKPLYFTERYLSVKKVLADTFYGPPKGGVYSPSVQSTLYHMATNVLKATVQLKMPNIHFLPVNLSNKDNTIVKFEDDVYLPTDEPHGSIEATLSRFWSKM
;
A
#
# COMPACT_ATOMS: atom_id res chain seq x y z
N MET A 1 25.79 -0.66 0.48
CA MET A 1 25.62 -1.21 -0.88
C MET A 1 24.26 -0.71 -1.38
N GLU A 2 24.25 0.16 -2.40
CA GLU A 2 23.08 0.89 -2.90
C GLU A 2 21.86 -0.02 -3.15
N ARG A 3 20.71 0.37 -2.59
CA ARG A 3 19.40 -0.19 -2.97
C ARG A 3 19.14 0.15 -4.44
N ARG A 4 19.38 -0.80 -5.34
CA ARG A 4 19.00 -0.62 -6.75
C ARG A 4 17.53 -0.98 -6.92
N HIS A 5 16.68 0.02 -6.76
CA HIS A 5 15.25 -0.07 -7.08
C HIS A 5 15.09 -0.36 -8.57
N GLN A 6 14.30 -1.38 -8.94
CA GLN A 6 13.83 -1.59 -10.31
C GLN A 6 12.42 -1.00 -10.42
N PRO A 7 12.23 0.17 -11.05
CA PRO A 7 10.90 0.72 -11.22
C PRO A 7 10.20 0.08 -12.43
N LEU A 8 8.92 -0.25 -12.28
CA LEU A 8 8.04 -0.48 -13.43
C LEU A 8 7.66 0.90 -14.00
N HIS A 9 8.08 1.21 -15.23
CA HIS A 9 7.82 2.52 -15.84
C HIS A 9 6.65 2.44 -16.84
N ARG A 10 5.61 3.26 -16.62
CA ARG A 10 4.65 3.64 -17.67
C ARG A 10 4.87 5.10 -18.03
N PHE A 11 5.13 5.37 -19.31
CA PHE A 11 5.28 6.73 -19.84
C PHE A 11 4.04 7.08 -20.67
N GLY A 12 3.31 8.13 -20.29
CA GLY A 12 2.15 8.65 -21.03
C GLY A 12 2.54 9.87 -21.87
N GLY A 13 2.13 9.90 -23.14
CA GLY A 13 2.33 11.04 -24.06
C GLY A 13 1.01 11.67 -24.49
N CYS A 14 1.02 12.97 -24.79
CA CYS A 14 -0.13 13.69 -25.34
C CYS A 14 -0.22 13.47 -26.87
N LEU A 15 -1.42 13.25 -27.41
CA LEU A 15 -1.66 13.16 -28.85
C LEU A 15 -1.62 14.58 -29.45
N TYR A 16 -0.58 14.89 -30.23
CA TYR A 16 -0.49 16.16 -30.95
C TYR A 16 -1.06 16.01 -32.37
N PRO A 17 -1.97 16.89 -32.82
CA PRO A 17 -2.56 16.83 -34.17
C PRO A 17 -1.59 17.22 -35.31
N ARG A 18 -0.34 17.58 -35.00
CA ARG A 18 0.71 17.88 -36.01
C ARG A 18 2.05 17.26 -35.58
N ARG A 19 2.81 16.73 -36.55
CA ARG A 19 4.18 16.19 -36.40
C ARG A 19 5.17 17.26 -35.92
N GLN A 20 5.16 17.63 -34.64
CA GLN A 20 6.15 18.51 -34.03
C GLN A 20 6.92 17.77 -32.93
N LEU A 21 7.94 17.01 -33.35
CA LEU A 21 8.77 16.21 -32.45
C LEU A 21 9.64 17.06 -31.50
N ARG A 22 9.88 18.33 -31.83
CA ARG A 22 10.78 19.24 -31.06
C ARG A 22 10.35 19.52 -29.61
N TYR A 23 9.09 19.25 -29.26
CA TYR A 23 8.58 19.45 -27.91
C TYR A 23 8.48 18.13 -27.11
N LEU A 24 8.79 17.00 -27.74
CA LEU A 24 8.72 15.69 -27.11
C LEU A 24 10.08 15.33 -26.50
N VAL A 25 10.06 14.96 -25.22
CA VAL A 25 11.17 14.23 -24.61
C VAL A 25 11.00 12.77 -25.03
N ALA A 26 11.99 12.21 -25.69
CA ALA A 26 11.93 10.81 -26.11
C ALA A 26 11.82 9.90 -24.87
N THR A 27 10.98 8.87 -24.94
CA THR A 27 10.80 7.93 -23.82
C THR A 27 12.10 7.20 -23.46
N ASP A 28 12.97 6.95 -24.44
CA ASP A 28 14.31 6.41 -24.19
C ASP A 28 15.16 7.39 -23.36
N THR A 29 15.11 8.70 -23.65
CA THR A 29 15.75 9.73 -22.82
C THR A 29 15.21 9.71 -21.40
N MET A 30 13.88 9.57 -21.23
CA MET A 30 13.28 9.49 -19.89
C MET A 30 13.80 8.27 -19.09
N LYS A 31 13.91 7.10 -19.73
CA LYS A 31 14.52 5.90 -19.14
C LYS A 31 15.99 6.16 -18.75
N ASN A 32 16.78 6.74 -19.66
CA ASN A 32 18.19 7.02 -19.41
C ASN A 32 18.37 8.02 -18.26
N THR A 33 17.50 9.03 -18.16
CA THR A 33 17.45 9.97 -17.03
C THR A 33 17.24 9.24 -15.71
N VAL A 34 16.35 8.24 -15.64
CA VAL A 34 16.16 7.46 -14.41
C VAL A 34 17.45 6.76 -13.99
N TYR A 35 18.14 6.10 -14.93
CA TYR A 35 19.42 5.43 -14.62
C TYR A 35 20.51 6.41 -14.21
N ALA A 36 20.65 7.54 -14.91
CA ALA A 36 21.62 8.57 -14.57
C ALA A 36 21.33 9.14 -13.17
N LYS A 37 20.08 9.49 -12.87
CA LYS A 37 19.69 10.03 -11.57
C LYS A 37 19.87 9.02 -10.45
N ALA A 38 19.59 7.74 -10.68
CA ALA A 38 19.88 6.69 -9.71
C ALA A 38 21.38 6.60 -9.43
N LYS A 39 22.23 6.66 -10.47
CA LYS A 39 23.69 6.60 -10.33
C LYS A 39 24.30 7.83 -9.65
N GLU A 40 23.68 9.00 -9.81
CA GLU A 40 24.08 10.24 -9.14
C GLU A 40 23.72 10.27 -7.63
N CYS A 41 22.85 9.37 -7.17
CA CYS A 41 22.48 9.30 -5.76
C CYS A 41 23.56 8.62 -4.93
N VAL A 42 24.43 9.42 -4.32
CA VAL A 42 25.50 8.92 -3.43
C VAL A 42 25.01 8.54 -2.02
N GLU A 43 23.86 9.07 -1.63
CA GLU A 43 23.20 8.79 -0.36
C GLU A 43 22.03 7.83 -0.55
N GLU A 44 21.69 7.11 0.52
CA GLU A 44 20.47 6.32 0.58
C GLU A 44 19.24 7.23 0.56
N LEU A 45 18.25 6.89 -0.25
CA LEU A 45 17.02 7.67 -0.41
C LEU A 45 15.80 6.79 -0.20
N SER A 46 14.73 7.44 0.26
CA SER A 46 13.39 6.88 0.12
C SER A 46 12.95 6.92 -1.36
N VAL A 47 11.98 6.07 -1.72
CA VAL A 47 11.40 6.11 -3.07
C VAL A 47 10.70 7.44 -3.37
N GLU A 48 10.12 8.07 -2.36
CA GLU A 48 9.50 9.39 -2.45
C GLU A 48 10.53 10.47 -2.80
N ASP A 49 11.66 10.50 -2.09
CA ASP A 49 12.74 11.46 -2.37
C ASP A 49 13.30 11.27 -3.78
N PHE A 50 13.47 10.00 -4.21
CA PHE A 50 13.91 9.71 -5.57
C PHE A 50 12.88 10.14 -6.62
N ALA A 51 11.59 9.89 -6.39
CA ALA A 51 10.50 10.34 -7.25
C ALA A 51 10.43 11.87 -7.34
N ILE A 52 10.61 12.59 -6.22
CA ILE A 52 10.70 14.06 -6.18
C ILE A 52 11.91 14.55 -7.00
N ARG A 53 13.08 13.92 -6.85
CA ARG A 53 14.29 14.27 -7.63
C ARG A 53 14.06 14.11 -9.14
N LEU A 54 13.43 13.02 -9.56
CA LEU A 54 13.06 12.79 -10.96
C LEU A 54 12.06 13.84 -11.46
N ALA A 55 10.97 14.07 -10.71
CA ALA A 55 9.93 15.01 -11.09
C ALA A 55 10.49 16.45 -11.20
N LYS A 56 11.38 16.84 -10.27
CA LYS A 56 12.09 18.12 -10.29
C LYS A 56 12.98 18.25 -11.52
N HIS A 57 13.73 17.21 -11.88
CA HIS A 57 14.57 17.24 -13.07
C HIS A 57 13.76 17.55 -14.35
N PHE A 58 12.66 16.83 -14.59
CA PHE A 58 11.86 17.05 -15.79
C PHE A 58 11.19 18.43 -15.83
N THR A 59 10.65 18.88 -14.70
CA THR A 59 9.96 20.18 -14.61
C THR A 59 10.90 21.38 -14.69
N SER A 60 12.14 21.24 -14.20
CA SER A 60 13.15 22.31 -14.26
C SER A 60 13.90 22.36 -15.58
N LEU A 61 14.20 21.20 -16.18
CA LEU A 61 15.03 21.13 -17.39
C LEU A 61 14.27 21.51 -18.66
N TYR A 62 13.04 21.01 -18.81
CA TYR A 62 12.29 21.18 -20.05
C TYR A 62 11.31 22.34 -19.93
N GLN A 63 11.45 23.35 -20.79
CA GLN A 63 10.62 24.55 -20.72
C GLN A 63 9.13 24.23 -20.90
N GLN A 64 8.82 23.31 -21.80
CA GLN A 64 7.46 22.90 -22.17
C GLN A 64 6.79 21.95 -21.17
N VAL A 65 7.52 21.35 -20.23
CA VAL A 65 6.95 20.42 -19.24
C VAL A 65 6.26 21.23 -18.15
N THR A 66 4.94 21.08 -18.02
CA THR A 66 4.13 21.79 -17.03
C THR A 66 3.97 21.03 -15.72
N ALA A 67 4.07 19.70 -15.77
CA ALA A 67 4.07 18.82 -14.61
C ALA A 67 4.79 17.51 -14.93
N ALA A 68 5.34 16.87 -13.90
CA ALA A 68 5.85 15.51 -13.96
C ALA A 68 5.11 14.65 -12.94
N ILE A 69 4.67 13.46 -13.37
CA ILE A 69 4.04 12.45 -12.52
C ILE A 69 4.98 11.25 -12.52
N VAL A 70 5.49 10.89 -11.35
CA VAL A 70 6.44 9.80 -11.17
C VAL A 70 5.85 8.78 -10.21
N ASN A 71 5.65 7.57 -10.71
CA ASN A 71 5.18 6.42 -9.93
C ASN A 71 6.34 5.45 -9.71
N ILE A 72 6.58 5.04 -8.48
CA ILE A 72 7.62 4.07 -8.11
C ILE A 72 7.01 2.99 -7.24
N VAL A 73 7.40 1.74 -7.52
CA VAL A 73 7.10 0.56 -6.71
C VAL A 73 8.42 -0.03 -6.26
N GLU A 74 8.72 0.04 -4.97
CA GLU A 74 9.85 -0.63 -4.35
C GLU A 74 9.49 -2.09 -4.06
N LYS A 75 10.41 -2.98 -4.46
CA LYS A 75 10.44 -4.37 -4.03
C LYS A 75 11.24 -4.45 -2.72
N PRO A 76 10.67 -4.91 -1.60
CA PRO A 76 11.37 -4.93 -0.32
C PRO A 76 12.33 -6.11 -0.25
N TRP A 77 13.59 -5.87 -0.56
CA TRP A 77 14.64 -6.85 -0.26
C TRP A 77 14.98 -6.81 1.22
N GLU A 78 14.67 -7.89 1.93
CA GLU A 78 14.92 -8.05 3.35
C GLU A 78 16.24 -8.80 3.57
N ARG A 79 17.12 -8.25 4.41
CA ARG A 79 18.37 -8.93 4.76
C ARG A 79 18.05 -10.20 5.54
N VAL A 80 18.61 -11.32 5.10
CA VAL A 80 18.44 -12.62 5.76
C VAL A 80 19.34 -12.69 6.98
N SER A 81 18.87 -13.32 8.06
CA SER A 81 19.68 -13.68 9.22
C SER A 81 19.92 -15.19 9.27
N ILE A 82 21.17 -15.61 9.42
CA ILE A 82 21.59 -17.02 9.60
C ILE A 82 22.23 -17.12 10.99
N ASP A 83 21.76 -18.05 11.82
CA ASP A 83 22.22 -18.22 13.21
C ASP A 83 22.16 -16.93 14.05
N GLY A 84 21.12 -16.11 13.82
CA GLY A 84 20.94 -14.83 14.49
C GLY A 84 21.81 -13.68 13.97
N GLN A 85 22.69 -13.94 13.00
CA GLN A 85 23.58 -12.93 12.40
C GLN A 85 23.06 -12.46 11.04
N PRO A 86 22.99 -11.14 10.78
CA PRO A 86 22.59 -10.62 9.48
C PRO A 86 23.64 -10.99 8.41
N HIS A 87 23.19 -11.65 7.34
CA HIS A 87 24.06 -12.06 6.26
C HIS A 87 24.60 -10.84 5.51
N GLU A 88 25.89 -10.81 5.16
CA GLU A 88 26.55 -9.63 4.57
C GLU A 88 25.96 -9.23 3.20
N HIS A 89 25.60 -10.23 2.39
CA HIS A 89 25.10 -10.05 1.03
C HIS A 89 23.86 -10.93 0.70
N GLY A 90 23.19 -11.45 1.73
CA GLY A 90 22.05 -12.36 1.58
C GLY A 90 20.73 -11.64 1.79
N PHE A 91 19.83 -11.72 0.80
CA PHE A 91 18.53 -11.07 0.83
C PHE A 91 17.42 -12.01 0.36
N LYS A 92 16.24 -11.88 0.96
CA LYS A 92 15.00 -12.50 0.47
C LYS A 92 14.04 -11.40 0.05
N LEU A 93 13.16 -11.70 -0.90
CA LEU A 93 12.11 -10.77 -1.29
C LEU A 93 10.99 -10.82 -0.24
N GLY A 94 10.64 -9.66 0.32
CA GLY A 94 9.44 -9.49 1.13
C GLY A 94 8.17 -9.50 0.29
N SER A 95 7.03 -9.72 0.92
CA SER A 95 5.74 -9.90 0.24
C SER A 95 5.07 -8.59 -0.16
N GLU A 96 5.21 -7.55 0.67
CA GLU A 96 4.59 -6.25 0.45
C GLU A 96 5.35 -5.41 -0.60
N LYS A 97 4.78 -4.29 -1.03
CA LYS A 97 5.46 -3.31 -1.89
C LYS A 97 5.24 -1.92 -1.32
N HIS A 98 6.32 -1.14 -1.21
CA HIS A 98 6.24 0.29 -0.88
C HIS A 98 6.06 1.06 -2.18
N THR A 99 4.93 1.75 -2.33
CA THR A 99 4.59 2.51 -3.53
C THR A 99 4.64 4.01 -3.26
N THR A 100 4.90 4.80 -4.30
CA THR A 100 4.72 6.25 -4.26
C THR A 100 4.28 6.80 -5.61
N GLU A 101 3.41 7.82 -5.55
CA GLU A 101 3.10 8.72 -6.65
C GLU A 101 3.52 10.14 -6.24
N VAL A 102 4.38 10.76 -7.06
CA VAL A 102 4.75 12.17 -6.91
C VAL A 102 4.28 12.94 -8.13
N ILE A 103 3.47 13.96 -7.89
CA ILE A 103 3.06 14.94 -8.88
C ILE A 103 3.72 16.27 -8.53
N LEU A 104 4.64 16.74 -9.37
CA LEU A 104 5.24 18.05 -9.24
C LEU A 104 4.87 18.91 -10.45
N LYS A 105 4.21 20.03 -10.20
CA LYS A 105 3.95 21.05 -11.23
C LYS A 105 5.13 22.01 -11.32
N LYS A 106 5.34 22.56 -12.51
CA LYS A 106 6.35 23.60 -12.75
C LYS A 106 6.11 24.87 -11.91
N SER A 107 4.87 25.12 -11.49
CA SER A 107 4.53 26.19 -10.54
C SER A 107 5.07 25.96 -9.13
N GLY A 108 5.67 24.79 -8.85
CA GLY A 108 6.16 24.40 -7.52
C GLY A 108 5.14 23.62 -6.68
N ALA A 109 3.88 23.51 -7.15
CA ALA A 109 2.85 22.75 -6.46
C ALA A 109 3.19 21.26 -6.47
N LEU A 110 3.17 20.65 -5.28
CA LEU A 110 3.57 19.27 -5.04
C LEU A 110 2.38 18.47 -4.49
N LYS A 111 2.28 17.21 -4.91
CA LYS A 111 1.47 16.18 -4.26
C LYS A 111 2.33 14.92 -4.14
N VAL A 112 2.49 14.43 -2.91
CA VAL A 112 3.19 13.16 -2.62
C VAL A 112 2.18 12.21 -1.99
N THR A 113 2.02 11.06 -2.63
CA THR A 113 1.25 9.93 -2.10
C THR A 113 2.20 8.78 -1.90
N SER A 114 2.18 8.16 -0.72
CA SER A 114 2.86 6.88 -0.48
C SER A 114 1.84 5.79 -0.26
N GLY A 115 2.26 4.54 -0.41
CA GLY A 115 1.37 3.42 -0.23
C GLY A 115 2.09 2.13 0.12
N ILE A 116 1.27 1.16 0.49
CA ILE A 116 1.63 -0.22 0.73
C ILE A 116 0.65 -1.10 -0.05
N GLU A 117 1.17 -2.07 -0.80
CA GLU A 117 0.39 -3.10 -1.49
C GLU A 117 0.84 -4.47 -1.00
N GLY A 118 -0.06 -5.45 -0.91
CA GLY A 118 0.31 -6.82 -0.54
C GLY A 118 0.62 -7.01 0.95
N LEU A 119 0.06 -6.18 1.83
CA LEU A 119 0.19 -6.40 3.28
C LEU A 119 -0.80 -7.50 3.71
N ALA A 120 -0.36 -8.75 3.62
CA ALA A 120 -1.14 -9.90 4.06
C ALA A 120 -1.23 -9.97 5.59
N LEU A 121 -2.45 -9.91 6.13
CA LEU A 121 -2.73 -9.98 7.58
C LEU A 121 -3.79 -11.05 7.83
N LEU A 122 -3.61 -11.83 8.90
CA LEU A 122 -4.57 -12.86 9.33
C LEU A 122 -4.64 -12.95 10.84
N LYS A 123 -5.85 -12.95 11.39
CA LYS A 123 -6.10 -13.38 12.78
C LYS A 123 -7.14 -14.48 12.80
N THR A 124 -6.90 -15.49 13.64
CA THR A 124 -7.73 -16.71 13.71
C THR A 124 -8.96 -16.56 14.60
N THR A 125 -9.04 -15.47 15.36
CA THR A 125 -10.14 -15.17 16.28
C THR A 125 -10.35 -13.65 16.37
N LYS A 126 -11.27 -13.19 17.22
CA LYS A 126 -11.58 -11.78 17.50
C LYS A 126 -12.11 -11.08 16.26
N SER A 127 -12.89 -11.78 15.46
CA SER A 127 -13.64 -11.23 14.34
C SER A 127 -15.03 -11.84 14.32
N GLY A 128 -16.04 -11.00 14.15
CA GLY A 128 -17.41 -11.44 13.95
C GLY A 128 -18.03 -10.73 12.76
N PHE A 129 -19.28 -11.12 12.50
CA PHE A 129 -20.18 -10.44 11.59
C PHE A 129 -21.60 -10.88 11.93
N GLU A 130 -22.33 -10.02 12.63
CA GLU A 130 -23.69 -10.28 13.08
C GLU A 130 -24.56 -9.01 12.98
N GLY A 131 -25.88 -9.18 12.94
CA GLY A 131 -26.83 -8.06 12.96
C GLY A 131 -26.91 -7.28 11.64
N PHE A 132 -26.50 -7.90 10.53
CA PHE A 132 -26.70 -7.34 9.19
C PHE A 132 -28.15 -7.51 8.71
N ILE A 133 -28.53 -6.71 7.72
CA ILE A 133 -29.87 -6.75 7.11
C ILE A 133 -30.09 -8.14 6.48
N ARG A 134 -31.28 -8.71 6.71
CA ARG A 134 -31.70 -9.98 6.13
C ARG A 134 -32.83 -9.75 5.13
N ASP A 135 -32.70 -10.38 3.97
CA ASP A 135 -33.71 -10.43 2.92
C ASP A 135 -33.90 -11.87 2.40
N LYS A 136 -34.71 -12.03 1.36
CA LYS A 136 -35.01 -13.34 0.74
C LYS A 136 -33.80 -14.05 0.12
N TYR A 137 -32.65 -13.39 -0.02
CA TYR A 137 -31.40 -13.94 -0.57
C TYR A 137 -30.33 -14.16 0.50
N THR A 138 -30.62 -13.85 1.76
CA THR A 138 -29.63 -13.91 2.83
C THR A 138 -29.52 -15.33 3.40
N ALA A 139 -28.49 -16.07 2.97
CA ALA A 139 -28.15 -17.39 3.51
C ALA A 139 -27.06 -17.37 4.58
N LEU A 140 -26.33 -16.24 4.72
CA LEU A 140 -25.21 -16.11 5.63
C LEU A 140 -25.70 -16.11 7.10
N PRO A 141 -25.20 -17.02 7.97
CA PRO A 141 -25.50 -16.96 9.39
C PRO A 141 -24.74 -15.83 10.08
N ASP A 142 -25.28 -15.36 11.21
CA ASP A 142 -24.50 -14.51 12.11
C ASP A 142 -23.34 -15.31 12.68
N THR A 143 -22.19 -14.66 12.87
CA THR A 143 -21.09 -15.25 13.62
C THR A 143 -20.46 -14.24 14.57
N ARG A 144 -20.11 -14.73 15.76
CA ARG A 144 -19.31 -13.98 16.75
C ARG A 144 -17.84 -14.32 16.69
N GLU A 145 -17.49 -15.37 15.95
CA GLU A 145 -16.12 -15.80 15.79
C GLU A 145 -15.85 -16.36 14.40
N ARG A 146 -14.78 -15.86 13.78
CA ARG A 146 -14.32 -16.29 12.46
C ARG A 146 -12.88 -15.85 12.25
N ILE A 147 -12.21 -16.52 11.32
CA ILE A 147 -10.95 -16.03 10.77
C ILE A 147 -11.22 -14.72 10.03
N LEU A 148 -10.34 -13.74 10.22
CA LEU A 148 -10.25 -12.54 9.39
C LEU A 148 -8.90 -12.53 8.70
N ALA A 149 -8.91 -12.59 7.38
CA ALA A 149 -7.72 -12.50 6.54
C ALA A 149 -7.91 -11.47 5.43
N THR A 150 -6.85 -10.73 5.10
CA THR A 150 -6.87 -9.68 4.08
C THR A 150 -5.52 -9.53 3.41
N ASP A 151 -5.53 -9.14 2.14
CA ASP A 151 -4.38 -8.58 1.44
C ASP A 151 -4.56 -7.06 1.38
N LEU A 152 -4.06 -6.36 2.40
CA LEU A 152 -4.32 -4.93 2.56
C LEU A 152 -3.53 -4.10 1.54
N THR A 153 -4.23 -3.17 0.91
CA THR A 153 -3.63 -2.06 0.16
C THR A 153 -4.00 -0.74 0.83
N ALA A 154 -3.02 0.12 1.10
CA ALA A 154 -3.26 1.49 1.55
C ALA A 154 -2.47 2.50 0.73
N SER A 155 -3.04 3.69 0.56
CA SER A 155 -2.32 4.87 0.12
C SER A 155 -2.65 6.06 1.01
N TRP A 156 -1.68 6.95 1.22
CA TRP A 156 -1.86 8.17 1.99
C TRP A 156 -1.16 9.35 1.32
N THR A 157 -1.87 10.46 1.19
CA THR A 157 -1.33 11.71 0.63
C THR A 157 -0.86 12.63 1.76
N TYR A 158 0.40 13.06 1.68
CA TYR A 158 0.98 14.01 2.63
C TYR A 158 0.43 15.44 2.42
N PRO A 159 0.34 16.24 3.49
CA PRO A 159 -0.17 17.62 3.42
C PRO A 159 0.89 18.63 2.95
N TYR A 160 1.88 18.20 2.15
CA TYR A 160 2.97 19.07 1.68
C TYR A 160 2.61 19.66 0.31
N GLU A 161 2.49 20.99 0.26
CA GLU A 161 2.10 21.71 -0.97
C GLU A 161 3.31 22.08 -1.84
N SER A 162 4.52 22.02 -1.31
CA SER A 162 5.78 22.26 -2.04
C SER A 162 6.94 21.45 -1.48
N ILE A 163 8.02 21.29 -2.27
CA ILE A 163 9.23 20.59 -1.84
C ILE A 163 9.84 21.23 -0.58
N TYR A 164 9.73 22.55 -0.43
CA TYR A 164 10.26 23.29 0.72
C TYR A 164 9.46 23.06 2.01
N SER A 165 8.21 22.58 1.90
CA SER A 165 7.39 22.22 3.06
C SER A 165 7.67 20.83 3.63
N ILE A 166 8.51 20.03 2.95
CA ILE A 166 8.92 18.71 3.43
C ILE A 166 9.97 18.86 4.53
N PRO A 167 9.83 18.17 5.68
CA PRO A 167 10.85 18.13 6.72
C PRO A 167 12.21 17.68 6.16
N GLN A 168 13.26 18.48 6.40
CA GLN A 168 14.63 18.17 5.99
C GLN A 168 15.26 17.16 6.96
N LYS A 169 14.80 15.91 6.91
CA LYS A 169 15.31 14.80 7.72
C LYS A 169 15.68 13.63 6.80
N PRO A 170 16.89 13.05 6.93
CA PRO A 170 17.27 11.86 6.18
C PRO A 170 16.26 10.72 6.38
N LEU A 171 15.91 10.02 5.30
CA LEU A 171 14.99 8.87 5.31
C LEU A 171 13.61 9.17 5.94
N TYR A 172 13.17 10.43 5.94
CA TYR A 172 11.89 10.85 6.51
C TYR A 172 10.71 9.99 6.01
N PHE A 173 10.58 9.81 4.70
CA PHE A 173 9.47 9.05 4.14
C PHE A 173 9.55 7.55 4.46
N THR A 174 10.75 6.98 4.53
CA THR A 174 10.95 5.59 4.98
C THR A 174 10.47 5.39 6.41
N GLU A 175 10.82 6.30 7.33
CA GLU A 175 10.31 6.25 8.70
C GLU A 175 8.78 6.39 8.76
N ARG A 176 8.20 7.27 7.92
CA ARG A 176 6.74 7.44 7.83
C ARG A 176 6.06 6.18 7.29
N TYR A 177 6.61 5.55 6.25
CA TYR A 177 6.13 4.28 5.71
C TYR A 177 6.10 3.19 6.78
N LEU A 178 7.22 2.99 7.48
CA LEU A 178 7.33 2.01 8.56
C LEU A 178 6.37 2.30 9.72
N SER A 179 6.20 3.58 10.08
CA SER A 179 5.23 4.00 11.08
C SER A 179 3.79 3.71 10.67
N VAL A 180 3.41 3.97 9.43
CA VAL A 180 2.07 3.66 8.92
C VAL A 180 1.84 2.16 8.87
N LYS A 181 2.77 1.38 8.31
CA LYS A 181 2.71 -0.09 8.32
C LYS A 181 2.49 -0.63 9.73
N LYS A 182 3.25 -0.11 10.71
CA LYS A 182 3.09 -0.50 12.12
C LYS A 182 1.69 -0.17 12.63
N VAL A 183 1.18 1.03 12.39
CA VAL A 183 -0.17 1.45 12.83
C VAL A 183 -1.25 0.56 12.22
N LEU A 184 -1.14 0.19 10.94
CA LEU A 184 -2.08 -0.71 10.28
C LEU A 184 -2.08 -2.09 10.97
N ALA A 185 -0.90 -2.69 11.16
CA ALA A 185 -0.77 -3.98 11.83
C ALA A 185 -1.25 -3.93 13.29
N ASP A 186 -0.82 -2.94 14.07
CA ASP A 186 -1.23 -2.76 15.46
C ASP A 186 -2.75 -2.60 15.59
N THR A 187 -3.40 -1.88 14.66
CA THR A 187 -4.85 -1.69 14.67
C THR A 187 -5.60 -2.98 14.30
N PHE A 188 -5.02 -3.81 13.42
CA PHE A 188 -5.61 -5.10 13.03
C PHE A 188 -5.58 -6.13 14.17
N TYR A 189 -4.42 -6.24 14.83
CA TYR A 189 -4.16 -7.26 15.85
C TYR A 189 -4.58 -6.83 17.25
N GLY A 190 -4.41 -5.55 17.59
CA GLY A 190 -4.53 -5.07 18.96
C GLY A 190 -3.38 -5.53 19.86
N PRO A 191 -3.55 -5.49 21.20
CA PRO A 191 -2.52 -5.95 22.13
C PRO A 191 -2.16 -7.43 21.91
N PRO A 192 -0.87 -7.83 22.03
CA PRO A 192 -0.46 -9.22 21.84
C PRO A 192 -1.19 -10.22 22.74
N LYS A 193 -1.57 -9.78 23.95
CA LYS A 193 -2.44 -10.54 24.86
C LYS A 193 -3.89 -10.09 24.67
N GLY A 194 -4.75 -10.99 24.22
CA GLY A 194 -6.19 -10.77 24.09
C GLY A 194 -6.67 -10.17 22.77
N GLY A 195 -5.80 -9.45 22.05
CA GLY A 195 -6.11 -8.85 20.75
C GLY A 195 -7.21 -7.79 20.81
N VAL A 196 -7.74 -7.44 19.63
CA VAL A 196 -8.90 -6.54 19.49
C VAL A 196 -10.01 -7.20 18.67
N TYR A 197 -11.24 -7.12 19.17
CA TYR A 197 -12.42 -7.62 18.46
C TYR A 197 -12.77 -6.71 17.28
N SER A 198 -13.02 -7.32 16.12
CA SER A 198 -13.52 -6.66 14.91
C SER A 198 -14.97 -7.09 14.67
N PRO A 199 -15.96 -6.19 14.81
CA PRO A 199 -17.36 -6.51 14.48
C PRO A 199 -17.63 -6.55 12.97
N SER A 200 -16.74 -5.96 12.17
CA SER A 200 -16.80 -5.94 10.71
C SER A 200 -15.47 -5.46 10.12
N VAL A 201 -15.20 -5.83 8.85
CA VAL A 201 -14.04 -5.30 8.11
C VAL A 201 -14.11 -3.78 8.00
N GLN A 202 -15.31 -3.23 7.79
CA GLN A 202 -15.58 -1.80 7.72
C GLN A 202 -15.13 -1.08 9.01
N SER A 203 -15.43 -1.64 10.18
CA SER A 203 -15.02 -1.07 11.47
C SER A 203 -13.49 -1.07 11.61
N THR A 204 -12.83 -2.20 11.33
CA THR A 204 -11.36 -2.27 11.35
C THR A 204 -10.72 -1.30 10.36
N LEU A 205 -11.23 -1.24 9.14
CA LEU A 205 -10.75 -0.33 8.10
C LEU A 205 -10.90 1.14 8.55
N TYR A 206 -12.04 1.51 9.12
CA TYR A 206 -12.25 2.86 9.66
C TYR A 206 -11.25 3.21 10.76
N HIS A 207 -11.01 2.30 11.71
CA HIS A 207 -10.03 2.52 12.78
C HIS A 207 -8.61 2.65 12.23
N MET A 208 -8.22 1.81 11.27
CA MET A 208 -6.92 1.91 10.57
C MET A 208 -6.77 3.28 9.91
N ALA A 209 -7.76 3.70 9.11
CA ALA A 209 -7.76 4.99 8.43
C ALA A 209 -7.63 6.16 9.42
N THR A 210 -8.35 6.09 10.53
CA THR A 210 -8.37 7.13 11.57
C THR A 210 -7.03 7.27 12.30
N ASN A 211 -6.39 6.13 12.58
CA ASN A 211 -5.12 6.05 13.30
C ASN A 211 -3.93 6.46 12.44
N VAL A 212 -4.02 6.34 11.11
CA VAL A 212 -3.04 6.92 10.19
C VAL A 212 -3.19 8.45 10.18
N LEU A 213 -2.41 9.12 11.04
CA LEU A 213 -2.53 10.55 11.31
C LEU A 213 -2.16 11.46 10.12
N LYS A 214 -2.87 12.59 10.02
CA LYS A 214 -2.51 13.80 9.24
C LYS A 214 -2.40 13.61 7.71
N ALA A 215 -3.13 12.66 7.15
CA ALA A 215 -3.18 12.43 5.70
C ALA A 215 -4.62 12.18 5.22
N THR A 216 -4.83 12.31 3.92
CA THR A 216 -5.96 11.64 3.26
C THR A 216 -5.52 10.20 3.00
N VAL A 217 -6.28 9.23 3.49
CA VAL A 217 -5.92 7.81 3.46
C VAL A 217 -6.98 7.05 2.69
N GLN A 218 -6.55 6.19 1.78
CA GLN A 218 -7.39 5.25 1.05
C GLN A 218 -6.95 3.84 1.43
N LEU A 219 -7.90 2.98 1.76
CA LEU A 219 -7.66 1.61 2.18
C LEU A 219 -8.57 0.67 1.40
N LYS A 220 -8.01 -0.47 1.03
CA LYS A 220 -8.71 -1.61 0.43
C LYS A 220 -8.34 -2.87 1.21
N MET A 221 -9.36 -3.57 1.67
CA MET A 221 -9.24 -4.81 2.44
C MET A 221 -10.17 -5.87 1.84
N PRO A 222 -9.68 -6.71 0.91
CA PRO A 222 -10.40 -7.91 0.50
C PRO A 222 -10.52 -8.86 1.70
N ASN A 223 -11.71 -9.40 1.94
CA ASN A 223 -11.95 -10.39 2.96
C ASN A 223 -11.69 -11.79 2.39
N ILE A 224 -10.48 -12.31 2.61
CA ILE A 224 -10.08 -13.65 2.18
C ILE A 224 -10.80 -14.65 3.08
N HIS A 225 -11.69 -15.45 2.50
CA HIS A 225 -12.52 -16.36 3.28
C HIS A 225 -11.77 -17.66 3.61
N PHE A 226 -11.95 -18.09 4.85
CA PHE A 226 -11.57 -19.41 5.34
C PHE A 226 -12.86 -20.10 5.77
N LEU A 227 -13.36 -21.00 4.93
CA LEU A 227 -14.67 -21.63 5.12
C LEU A 227 -14.54 -22.93 5.94
N PRO A 228 -15.36 -23.14 6.97
CA PRO A 228 -15.42 -24.40 7.72
C PRO A 228 -15.62 -25.61 6.80
N VAL A 229 -14.76 -26.62 6.89
CA VAL A 229 -14.89 -27.84 6.09
C VAL A 229 -15.86 -28.81 6.77
N ASN A 230 -17.00 -29.04 6.12
CA ASN A 230 -17.93 -30.12 6.47
C ASN A 230 -18.08 -31.03 5.25
N LEU A 231 -17.86 -32.34 5.41
CA LEU A 231 -17.97 -33.34 4.36
C LEU A 231 -18.95 -34.42 4.78
N SER A 232 -19.97 -34.65 3.95
CA SER A 232 -20.94 -35.73 4.15
C SER A 232 -21.08 -36.54 2.86
N ASN A 233 -21.33 -37.85 2.99
CA ASN A 233 -21.83 -38.68 1.89
C ASN A 233 -23.33 -38.92 2.04
N LYS A 234 -23.92 -39.80 1.22
CA LYS A 234 -25.36 -40.08 1.25
C LYS A 234 -25.85 -40.60 2.61
N ASP A 235 -25.01 -41.33 3.32
CA ASP A 235 -25.42 -42.12 4.48
C ASP A 235 -24.91 -41.56 5.81
N ASN A 236 -23.80 -40.80 5.81
CA ASN A 236 -23.10 -40.35 7.02
C ASN A 236 -22.35 -39.02 6.82
N THR A 237 -22.06 -38.35 7.95
CA THR A 237 -21.08 -37.25 8.01
C THR A 237 -19.69 -37.85 8.10
N ILE A 238 -18.80 -37.49 7.17
CA ILE A 238 -17.41 -37.95 7.12
C ILE A 238 -16.52 -37.01 7.94
N VAL A 239 -16.70 -35.71 7.74
CA VAL A 239 -15.99 -34.65 8.47
C VAL A 239 -17.01 -33.66 8.96
N LYS A 240 -17.00 -33.42 10.27
CA LYS A 240 -17.72 -32.33 10.92
C LYS A 240 -16.71 -31.32 11.38
N PHE A 241 -16.97 -30.05 11.11
CA PHE A 241 -16.11 -28.96 11.55
C PHE A 241 -16.17 -28.80 13.07
N GLU A 242 -15.00 -28.77 13.71
CA GLU A 242 -14.81 -28.58 15.16
C GLU A 242 -13.71 -27.52 15.40
N ASP A 243 -13.81 -26.38 14.70
CA ASP A 243 -12.84 -25.26 14.75
C ASP A 243 -11.41 -25.62 14.28
N ASP A 244 -11.28 -26.61 13.39
CA ASP A 244 -10.02 -27.26 13.03
C ASP A 244 -9.60 -27.06 11.56
N VAL A 245 -10.43 -27.47 10.60
CA VAL A 245 -10.09 -27.49 9.18
C VAL A 245 -10.89 -26.45 8.40
N TYR A 246 -10.16 -25.55 7.74
CA TYR A 246 -10.72 -24.48 6.92
C TYR A 246 -10.25 -24.58 5.47
N LEU A 247 -11.14 -24.29 4.53
CA LEU A 247 -10.84 -24.12 3.12
C LEU A 247 -10.57 -22.63 2.83
N PRO A 248 -9.33 -22.22 2.52
CA PRO A 248 -9.06 -20.89 2.00
C PRO A 248 -9.64 -20.74 0.59
N THR A 249 -10.27 -19.61 0.29
CA THR A 249 -10.80 -19.31 -1.04
C THR A 249 -10.21 -18.01 -1.58
N ASP A 250 -9.72 -18.05 -2.82
CA ASP A 250 -9.22 -16.86 -3.52
C ASP A 250 -10.40 -16.02 -4.08
N GLU A 251 -11.43 -16.66 -4.61
CA GLU A 251 -12.61 -16.04 -5.21
C GLU A 251 -13.91 -16.83 -4.94
N PRO A 252 -15.08 -16.16 -4.82
CA PRO A 252 -15.23 -14.71 -4.68
C PRO A 252 -14.84 -14.24 -3.28
N HIS A 253 -14.32 -13.02 -3.16
CA HIS A 253 -14.08 -12.37 -1.88
C HIS A 253 -14.83 -11.03 -1.80
N GLY A 254 -15.36 -10.70 -0.63
CA GLY A 254 -15.88 -9.36 -0.38
C GLY A 254 -14.74 -8.35 -0.43
N SER A 255 -14.90 -7.23 -1.15
CA SER A 255 -13.90 -6.15 -1.17
C SER A 255 -14.45 -4.93 -0.46
N ILE A 256 -13.75 -4.47 0.58
CA ILE A 256 -14.16 -3.31 1.37
C ILE A 256 -13.13 -2.21 1.14
N GLU A 257 -13.62 -1.04 0.72
CA GLU A 257 -12.80 0.13 0.43
C GLU A 257 -13.33 1.33 1.21
N ALA A 258 -12.43 2.18 1.72
CA ALA A 258 -12.83 3.51 2.19
C ALA A 258 -11.73 4.54 1.94
N THR A 259 -12.17 5.79 1.79
CA THR A 259 -11.30 6.97 1.78
C THR A 259 -11.68 7.83 2.98
N LEU A 260 -10.70 8.15 3.83
CA LEU A 260 -10.86 9.09 4.93
C LEU A 260 -9.99 10.32 4.67
N SER A 261 -10.62 11.49 4.60
CA SER A 261 -9.95 12.78 4.51
C SER A 261 -10.29 13.61 5.74
N ARG A 262 -9.27 14.19 6.39
CA ARG A 262 -9.51 15.21 7.42
C ARG A 262 -9.74 16.56 6.75
N PHE A 263 -10.93 17.14 6.92
CA PHE A 263 -11.17 18.54 6.58
C PHE A 263 -10.51 19.41 7.65
N TRP A 264 -9.51 20.19 7.26
CA TRP A 264 -9.06 21.30 8.09
C TRP A 264 -10.09 22.41 7.92
N SER A 265 -11.00 22.56 8.90
CA SER A 265 -11.71 23.82 9.04
C SER A 265 -10.64 24.88 9.27
N LYS A 266 -10.50 25.84 8.35
CA LYS A 266 -9.75 27.06 8.62
C LYS A 266 -10.51 27.79 9.73
N MET A 267 -10.07 27.61 10.98
CA MET A 267 -10.34 28.58 12.05
C MET A 267 -9.32 29.70 11.93
#